data_AF-A0A4S8R3J7-F1
#
_entry.id   AF-A0A4S8R3J7-F1
#
_cell.length_a   1.000
_cell.length_b   1.000
_cell.length_c   1.000
_cell.angle_alpha   90.00
_cell.angle_beta   90.00
_cell.angle_gamma   90.00
#
_symmetry.space_group_name_H-M   'P 1'
#
loop_
_entity.id
_entity.type
_entity.pdbx_description
1 polymer ?
#
loop_
_entity_poly.entity_id
_entity_poly.type
_entity_poly.pdbx_seq_one_letter_code
_entity_poly.pdbx_strand_id
1 'polypeptide(L)'
;MSKFILAATLLSAVMACPDHDLSSRSLMKRADGPADWAYDAAYNWGMINENYTTCQTGTQQSPIHLTTSTGYSKTHTPTFNYSTSTSGSLYNWGYGPAFSLTSNVTDLSGNPSMTFDNETVFLKGWHIHAPADHTIDSARSKAELHFVHATASGAERAVVAFMIDPVPFGTVANSTFFDSFPLTSIPSFSDATTRIPLDLDLKQALTEINNAKDFWTYEGSLTSPPCTEGLRWFVAGKKMLVGTEQMQEIFAVSTYSAREEQGIWGHNINV
;
A
#
# COMPACT_ATOMS: atom_id res chain seq x y z
N MET A 1 -37.16 -67.63 -13.43
CA MET A 1 -35.71 -67.83 -13.16
C MET A 1 -34.95 -66.70 -13.83
N SER A 2 -34.07 -66.01 -13.06
CA SER A 2 -33.03 -65.04 -13.46
C SER A 2 -33.40 -63.90 -14.41
N LYS A 3 -33.54 -62.67 -13.88
CA LYS A 3 -32.49 -61.62 -13.79
C LYS A 3 -31.97 -61.19 -15.17
N PHE A 4 -32.22 -59.94 -15.55
CA PHE A 4 -31.17 -58.93 -15.75
C PHE A 4 -31.81 -57.53 -15.86
N ILE A 5 -31.52 -56.70 -14.86
CA ILE A 5 -31.75 -55.26 -14.88
C ILE A 5 -30.63 -54.68 -15.74
N LEU A 6 -30.96 -54.04 -16.87
CA LEU A 6 -30.03 -53.20 -17.60
C LEU A 6 -30.34 -51.74 -17.27
N ALA A 7 -29.58 -51.18 -16.35
CA ALA A 7 -29.51 -49.75 -16.13
C ALA A 7 -28.70 -49.13 -17.28
N ALA A 8 -29.35 -48.37 -18.15
CA ALA A 8 -28.66 -47.53 -19.13
C ALA A 8 -28.41 -46.16 -18.49
N THR A 9 -27.14 -45.91 -18.14
CA THR A 9 -26.64 -44.63 -17.67
C THR A 9 -26.77 -43.58 -18.78
N LEU A 10 -27.58 -42.54 -18.56
CA LEU A 10 -27.55 -41.31 -19.34
C LEU A 10 -26.25 -40.58 -19.02
N LEU A 11 -25.28 -40.66 -19.94
CA LEU A 11 -24.08 -39.85 -19.93
C LEU A 11 -24.47 -38.45 -20.39
N SER A 12 -24.66 -37.52 -19.44
CA SER A 12 -24.81 -36.10 -19.75
C SER A 12 -23.46 -35.57 -20.24
N ALA A 13 -23.24 -35.61 -21.55
CA ALA A 13 -22.17 -34.86 -22.18
C ALA A 13 -22.50 -33.36 -22.05
N VAL A 14 -21.93 -32.71 -21.04
CA VAL A 14 -21.82 -31.26 -21.01
C VAL A 14 -20.88 -30.90 -22.17
N MET A 15 -21.47 -30.53 -23.30
CA MET A 15 -20.74 -29.91 -24.40
C MET A 15 -20.21 -28.57 -23.87
N ALA A 16 -18.92 -28.56 -23.54
CA ALA A 16 -18.14 -27.34 -23.44
C ALA A 16 -18.26 -26.62 -24.79
N CYS A 17 -18.77 -25.39 -24.79
CA CYS A 17 -18.76 -24.56 -25.99
C CYS A 17 -17.30 -24.34 -26.44
N PRO A 18 -16.97 -24.68 -27.70
CA PRO A 18 -15.73 -24.26 -28.33
C PRO A 18 -15.87 -22.80 -28.80
N ASP A 19 -14.72 -22.14 -28.89
CA ASP A 19 -14.47 -20.92 -29.68
C ASP A 19 -14.97 -19.58 -29.11
N HIS A 20 -14.14 -19.00 -28.24
CA HIS A 20 -13.94 -17.54 -28.25
C HIS A 20 -12.70 -17.22 -29.09
N ASP A 21 -12.94 -16.76 -30.31
CA ASP A 21 -11.97 -16.14 -31.20
C ASP A 21 -11.47 -14.82 -30.56
N LEU A 22 -10.28 -14.86 -29.96
CA LEU A 22 -9.55 -13.69 -29.47
C LEU A 22 -8.59 -13.17 -30.55
N SER A 23 -9.02 -13.08 -31.80
CA SER A 23 -8.30 -12.30 -32.80
C SER A 23 -8.74 -10.83 -32.74
N SER A 24 -7.77 -9.93 -32.64
CA SER A 24 -7.87 -8.45 -32.72
C SER A 24 -7.99 -7.61 -31.44
N ARG A 25 -7.44 -8.04 -30.30
CA ARG A 25 -6.81 -7.07 -29.39
C ARG A 25 -5.30 -7.22 -29.49
N SER A 26 -4.68 -6.36 -30.29
CA SER A 26 -3.24 -6.10 -30.22
C SER A 26 -2.92 -5.68 -28.78
N LEU A 27 -2.52 -6.64 -27.95
CA LEU A 27 -1.83 -6.36 -26.70
C LEU A 27 -0.60 -5.55 -27.11
N MET A 28 -0.63 -4.26 -26.79
CA MET A 28 0.49 -3.37 -27.05
C MET A 28 1.75 -4.03 -26.48
N LYS A 29 2.74 -4.21 -27.35
CA LYS A 29 4.09 -4.60 -26.95
C LYS A 29 4.61 -3.46 -26.05
N ARG A 30 4.60 -3.63 -24.72
CA ARG A 30 5.30 -2.71 -23.82
C ARG A 30 6.79 -2.81 -24.15
N ALA A 31 7.38 -1.68 -24.52
CA ALA A 31 8.81 -1.56 -24.74
C ALA A 31 9.53 -1.42 -23.38
N ASP A 32 10.64 -2.18 -23.31
CA ASP A 32 11.77 -2.27 -22.37
C ASP A 32 11.50 -2.46 -20.85
N GLY A 33 12.17 -3.48 -20.30
CA GLY A 33 11.61 -4.57 -19.50
C GLY A 33 10.69 -4.23 -18.30
N PRO A 34 9.48 -4.80 -18.24
CA PRO A 34 8.52 -4.52 -17.16
C PRO A 34 8.93 -5.22 -15.86
N ALA A 35 8.51 -4.65 -14.72
CA ALA A 35 8.32 -5.45 -13.52
C ALA A 35 7.56 -6.72 -13.91
N ASP A 36 8.04 -7.89 -13.48
CA ASP A 36 7.43 -9.20 -13.77
C ASP A 36 6.10 -9.40 -13.02
N TRP A 37 5.72 -8.43 -12.18
CA TRP A 37 4.54 -8.45 -11.34
C TRP A 37 3.64 -7.22 -11.56
N ALA A 38 2.36 -7.37 -11.21
CA ALA A 38 1.36 -6.29 -11.15
C ALA A 38 0.38 -6.55 -10.01
N TYR A 39 -0.23 -5.50 -9.43
CA TYR A 39 -1.24 -5.64 -8.36
C TYR A 39 -2.48 -6.42 -8.78
N ASP A 40 -2.94 -6.26 -10.02
CA ASP A 40 -4.07 -7.05 -10.57
C ASP A 40 -3.79 -8.56 -10.60
N ALA A 41 -2.53 -8.96 -10.49
CA ALA A 41 -2.08 -10.35 -10.47
C ALA A 41 -1.44 -10.75 -9.12
N ALA A 42 -1.71 -10.02 -8.03
CA ALA A 42 -1.05 -10.26 -6.74
C ALA A 42 -1.19 -11.70 -6.21
N TYR A 43 -2.25 -12.40 -6.59
CA TYR A 43 -2.51 -13.78 -6.20
C TYR A 43 -1.44 -14.79 -6.65
N ASN A 44 -0.57 -14.47 -7.61
CA ASN A 44 0.43 -15.41 -8.14
C ASN A 44 1.89 -14.96 -7.97
N TRP A 45 2.17 -13.85 -7.29
CA TRP A 45 3.54 -13.30 -7.19
C TRP A 45 4.57 -14.33 -6.70
N GLY A 46 4.24 -15.16 -5.71
CA GLY A 46 5.18 -16.17 -5.21
C GLY A 46 5.43 -17.35 -6.16
N MET A 47 4.71 -17.45 -7.27
CA MET A 47 4.87 -18.52 -8.27
C MET A 47 5.63 -18.07 -9.53
N ILE A 48 5.75 -16.75 -9.76
CA ILE A 48 6.33 -16.20 -10.99
C ILE A 48 7.82 -15.90 -10.86
N ASN A 49 8.34 -15.79 -9.63
CA ASN A 49 9.75 -15.52 -9.34
C ASN A 49 10.16 -16.17 -8.01
N GLU A 50 11.29 -16.89 -8.01
CA GLU A 50 11.80 -17.57 -6.81
C GLU A 50 12.12 -16.61 -5.66
N ASN A 51 12.47 -15.36 -5.97
CA ASN A 51 12.73 -14.32 -4.98
C ASN A 51 11.46 -13.84 -4.28
N TYR A 52 10.28 -14.21 -4.76
CA TYR A 52 8.98 -13.79 -4.23
C TYR A 52 8.30 -14.89 -3.39
N THR A 53 9.03 -15.97 -3.05
CA THR A 53 8.49 -17.12 -2.31
C THR A 53 7.74 -16.71 -1.02
N THR A 54 8.22 -15.66 -0.33
CA THR A 54 7.58 -15.13 0.89
C THR A 54 6.16 -14.62 0.61
N CYS A 55 5.87 -14.09 -0.58
CA CYS A 55 4.53 -13.64 -0.97
C CYS A 55 3.48 -14.75 -0.91
N GLN A 56 3.89 -16.03 -1.00
CA GLN A 56 3.00 -17.19 -0.98
C GLN A 56 3.05 -17.97 0.35
N THR A 57 4.22 -17.99 1.00
CA THR A 57 4.50 -18.86 2.15
C THR A 57 4.61 -18.13 3.48
N GLY A 58 4.61 -16.79 3.44
CA GLY A 58 4.69 -15.94 4.61
C GLY A 58 3.52 -16.14 5.59
N THR A 59 3.78 -15.87 6.85
CA THR A 59 2.82 -16.03 7.97
C THR A 59 2.35 -14.70 8.56
N GLN A 60 3.00 -13.62 8.16
CA GLN A 60 2.82 -12.24 8.62
C GLN A 60 2.75 -11.32 7.39
N GLN A 61 1.95 -11.70 6.40
CA GLN A 61 1.82 -10.96 5.15
C GLN A 61 0.86 -9.77 5.30
N SER A 62 1.22 -8.64 4.72
CA SER A 62 0.40 -7.44 4.65
C SER A 62 -0.21 -7.25 3.25
N PRO A 63 -1.36 -6.56 3.11
CA PRO A 63 -2.15 -5.95 4.19
C PRO A 63 -3.09 -6.95 4.87
N ILE A 64 -3.60 -6.58 6.05
CA ILE A 64 -4.62 -7.34 6.78
C ILE A 64 -5.87 -6.50 7.04
N HIS A 65 -6.98 -7.20 7.30
CA HIS A 65 -8.18 -6.58 7.86
C HIS A 65 -7.97 -6.18 9.32
N LEU A 66 -8.33 -4.94 9.68
CA LEU A 66 -8.32 -4.42 11.05
C LEU A 66 -9.75 -4.14 11.52
N THR A 67 -9.99 -4.21 12.83
CA THR A 67 -11.31 -3.94 13.40
C THR A 67 -11.25 -2.98 14.58
N THR A 68 -12.28 -2.14 14.71
CA THR A 68 -12.43 -1.26 15.87
C THR A 68 -12.75 -2.02 17.15
N SER A 69 -13.26 -3.26 17.07
CA SER A 69 -13.61 -4.05 18.26
C SER A 69 -12.40 -4.49 19.09
N THR A 70 -11.19 -4.55 18.50
CA THR A 70 -9.94 -4.85 19.22
C THR A 70 -9.40 -3.63 19.97
N GLY A 71 -9.95 -2.44 19.71
CA GLY A 71 -9.44 -1.18 20.22
C GLY A 71 -8.09 -0.78 19.63
N TYR A 72 -7.59 0.39 20.02
CA TYR A 72 -6.27 0.88 19.64
C TYR A 72 -5.17 0.28 20.51
N SER A 73 -3.98 0.18 19.93
CA SER A 73 -2.78 -0.25 20.63
C SER A 73 -2.46 0.65 21.81
N LYS A 74 -1.90 0.04 22.87
CA LYS A 74 -1.34 0.73 24.03
C LYS A 74 0.16 0.45 24.20
N THR A 75 0.74 -0.33 23.30
CA THR A 75 2.15 -0.71 23.23
C THR A 75 2.75 -0.20 21.93
N HIS A 76 4.09 -0.25 21.81
CA HIS A 76 4.83 0.20 20.63
C HIS A 76 4.59 1.67 20.25
N THR A 77 4.20 2.53 21.20
CA THR A 77 3.80 3.91 20.90
C THR A 77 4.88 4.66 20.11
N PRO A 78 4.59 5.09 18.86
CA PRO A 78 5.56 5.77 18.04
C PRO A 78 5.74 7.22 18.50
N THR A 79 6.99 7.68 18.52
CA THR A 79 7.34 9.09 18.69
C THR A 79 8.04 9.59 17.43
N PHE A 80 7.56 10.70 16.87
CA PHE A 80 8.07 11.26 15.62
C PHE A 80 9.00 12.43 15.86
N ASN A 81 10.18 12.39 15.24
CA ASN A 81 11.13 13.49 15.15
C ASN A 81 11.23 13.96 13.69
N TYR A 82 10.23 14.75 13.28
CA TYR A 82 10.10 15.30 11.94
C TYR A 82 10.37 16.81 11.98
N SER A 83 11.20 17.29 11.05
CA SER A 83 11.39 18.72 10.80
C SER A 83 10.21 19.31 10.04
N THR A 84 10.08 20.64 10.07
CA THR A 84 9.07 21.38 9.30
C THR A 84 9.47 21.59 7.83
N SER A 85 10.60 21.03 7.41
CA SER A 85 11.08 21.05 6.03
C SER A 85 11.98 19.84 5.80
N THR A 86 11.65 19.05 4.78
CA THR A 86 12.39 17.87 4.34
C THR A 86 12.59 17.95 2.84
N SER A 87 13.85 18.02 2.41
CA SER A 87 14.20 18.06 0.98
C SER A 87 14.13 16.68 0.34
N GLY A 88 13.52 16.65 -0.84
CA GLY A 88 13.39 15.41 -1.61
C GLY A 88 12.89 15.67 -3.02
N SER A 89 12.25 14.66 -3.59
CA SER A 89 11.62 14.76 -4.90
C SER A 89 10.28 14.04 -4.90
N LEU A 90 9.25 14.72 -5.39
CA LEU A 90 7.99 14.12 -5.79
C LEU A 90 8.17 13.36 -7.10
N TYR A 91 7.48 12.24 -7.23
CA TYR A 91 7.45 11.45 -8.44
C TYR A 91 6.23 10.52 -8.45
N ASN A 92 6.09 9.79 -9.54
CA ASN A 92 5.16 8.67 -9.61
C ASN A 92 5.93 7.35 -9.52
N TRP A 93 5.57 6.48 -8.57
CA TRP A 93 6.26 5.20 -8.38
C TRP A 93 5.81 4.10 -9.37
N GLY A 94 5.09 4.50 -10.43
CA GLY A 94 4.49 3.62 -11.43
C GLY A 94 3.03 3.29 -11.14
N TYR A 95 2.55 3.62 -9.94
CA TYR A 95 1.18 3.34 -9.52
C TYR A 95 0.46 4.52 -8.85
N GLY A 96 1.19 5.56 -8.42
CA GLY A 96 0.61 6.71 -7.74
C GLY A 96 1.67 7.70 -7.26
N PRO A 97 1.25 8.77 -6.56
CA PRO A 97 2.15 9.74 -5.96
C PRO A 97 3.16 9.10 -4.99
N ALA A 98 4.40 9.56 -5.05
CA ALA A 98 5.45 9.20 -4.10
C ALA A 98 6.43 10.36 -3.87
N PHE A 99 7.18 10.25 -2.78
CA PHE A 99 8.27 11.15 -2.44
C PHE A 99 9.45 10.38 -1.86
N SER A 100 10.65 10.71 -2.30
CA SER A 100 11.91 10.18 -1.78
C SER A 100 12.79 11.33 -1.32
N LEU A 101 13.48 11.14 -0.20
CA LEU A 101 14.36 12.17 0.37
C LEU A 101 15.67 12.26 -0.43
N THR A 102 16.29 13.45 -0.44
CA THR A 102 17.59 13.70 -1.12
C THR A 102 18.79 13.16 -0.32
N SER A 103 18.56 12.42 0.76
CA SER A 103 19.60 11.99 1.71
C SER A 103 20.60 11.00 1.13
N ASN A 104 21.73 10.84 1.81
CA ASN A 104 22.69 9.80 1.50
C ASN A 104 22.02 8.42 1.57
N VAL A 105 22.00 7.69 0.45
CA VAL A 105 21.37 6.36 0.36
C VAL A 105 22.09 5.29 1.19
N THR A 106 23.31 5.57 1.68
CA THR A 106 24.10 4.62 2.47
C THR A 106 23.94 4.80 3.98
N ASP A 107 23.46 5.96 4.44
CA ASP A 107 23.18 6.23 5.86
C ASP A 107 21.99 7.17 5.99
N LEU A 108 20.87 6.63 6.49
CA LEU A 108 19.61 7.35 6.67
C LEU A 108 19.52 8.09 8.01
N SER A 109 20.56 8.05 8.86
CA SER A 109 20.49 8.60 10.23
C SER A 109 20.18 10.10 10.32
N GLY A 110 20.36 10.85 9.22
CA GLY A 110 20.01 12.27 9.11
C GLY A 110 18.54 12.55 8.73
N ASN A 111 17.74 11.53 8.42
CA ASN A 111 16.37 11.70 7.95
C ASN A 111 15.37 11.93 9.11
N PRO A 112 14.16 12.45 8.82
CA PRO A 112 13.05 12.40 9.77
C PRO A 112 12.90 10.99 10.33
N SER A 113 12.68 10.88 11.64
CA SER A 113 12.73 9.58 12.33
C SER A 113 11.49 9.30 13.15
N MET A 114 11.28 8.02 13.40
CA MET A 114 10.28 7.49 14.31
C MET A 114 11.00 6.57 15.31
N THR A 115 10.63 6.68 16.58
CA THR A 115 11.12 5.81 17.65
C THR A 115 9.97 5.03 18.27
N PHE A 116 10.14 3.72 18.44
CA PHE A 116 9.25 2.82 19.18
C PHE A 116 10.10 1.72 19.83
N ASP A 117 9.74 1.24 21.02
CA ASP A 117 10.49 0.20 21.77
C ASP A 117 12.00 0.44 21.95
N ASN A 118 12.42 1.71 22.05
CA ASN A 118 13.83 2.12 22.07
C ASN A 118 14.61 1.83 20.76
N GLU A 119 13.92 1.47 19.68
CA GLU A 119 14.45 1.39 18.32
C GLU A 119 14.11 2.69 17.57
N THR A 120 15.10 3.28 16.90
CA THR A 120 14.92 4.45 16.04
C THR A 120 15.07 4.05 14.58
N VAL A 121 14.06 4.38 13.78
CA VAL A 121 14.00 4.15 12.34
C VAL A 121 13.84 5.46 11.59
N PHE A 122 14.31 5.51 10.36
CA PHE A 122 14.48 6.72 9.57
C PHE A 122 13.62 6.65 8.31
N LEU A 123 12.94 7.74 7.99
CA LEU A 123 12.06 7.83 6.85
C LEU A 123 12.86 7.69 5.56
N LYS A 124 12.47 6.72 4.72
CA LYS A 124 13.01 6.51 3.37
C LYS A 124 12.22 7.33 2.34
N GLY A 125 10.92 7.45 2.57
CA GLY A 125 10.01 8.19 1.71
C GLY A 125 8.56 7.83 2.01
N TRP A 126 7.67 8.28 1.13
CA TRP A 126 6.27 7.90 1.18
C TRP A 126 5.72 7.61 -0.20
N HIS A 127 4.64 6.84 -0.27
CA HIS A 127 3.89 6.57 -1.49
C HIS A 127 2.42 6.35 -1.18
N ILE A 128 1.57 6.51 -2.21
CA ILE A 128 0.12 6.32 -2.10
C ILE A 128 -0.30 5.11 -2.92
N HIS A 129 -1.16 4.29 -2.30
CA HIS A 129 -1.94 3.23 -2.92
C HIS A 129 -3.38 3.71 -3.17
N ALA A 130 -3.93 3.31 -4.31
CA ALA A 130 -5.34 3.52 -4.68
C ALA A 130 -5.95 2.23 -5.25
N PRO A 131 -6.98 1.64 -4.61
CA PRO A 131 -7.57 2.03 -3.32
C PRO A 131 -6.62 1.79 -2.14
N ALA A 132 -7.08 2.04 -0.90
CA ALA A 132 -6.34 1.65 0.30
C ALA A 132 -6.01 0.15 0.30
N ASP A 133 -4.87 -0.22 0.88
CA ASP A 133 -4.41 -1.60 1.02
C ASP A 133 -5.18 -2.31 2.15
N HIS A 134 -5.23 -1.70 3.33
CA HIS A 134 -5.95 -2.24 4.48
C HIS A 134 -7.45 -1.93 4.41
N THR A 135 -8.24 -2.75 5.12
CA THR A 135 -9.61 -2.40 5.50
C THR A 135 -9.75 -2.25 7.00
N ILE A 136 -10.67 -1.39 7.41
CA ILE A 136 -11.08 -1.21 8.80
C ILE A 136 -12.58 -1.52 8.87
N ASP A 137 -12.98 -2.48 9.71
CA ASP A 137 -14.35 -2.99 9.79
C ASP A 137 -14.95 -3.34 8.41
N SER A 138 -14.13 -3.96 7.54
CA SER A 138 -14.43 -4.35 6.15
C SER A 138 -14.71 -3.17 5.20
N ALA A 139 -14.54 -1.93 5.66
CA ALA A 139 -14.60 -0.74 4.83
C ALA A 139 -13.22 -0.40 4.27
N ARG A 140 -13.15 -0.19 2.95
CA ARG A 140 -11.94 0.22 2.24
C ARG A 140 -11.98 1.72 1.96
N SER A 141 -10.95 2.43 2.41
CA SER A 141 -10.80 3.86 2.13
C SER A 141 -10.40 4.08 0.66
N LYS A 142 -10.61 5.30 0.17
CA LYS A 142 -10.35 5.65 -1.24
C LYS A 142 -8.88 5.58 -1.63
N ALA A 143 -7.97 5.89 -0.72
CA ALA A 143 -6.54 5.71 -0.89
C ALA A 143 -5.86 5.45 0.47
N GLU A 144 -4.60 5.05 0.43
CA GLU A 144 -3.77 4.87 1.63
C GLU A 144 -2.37 5.40 1.36
N LEU A 145 -1.88 6.25 2.26
CA LEU A 145 -0.51 6.77 2.23
C LEU A 145 0.35 5.94 3.18
N HIS A 146 1.51 5.52 2.71
CA HIS A 146 2.51 4.79 3.50
C HIS A 146 3.75 5.65 3.69
N PHE A 147 4.08 5.95 4.93
CA PHE A 147 5.40 6.46 5.31
C PHE A 147 6.28 5.25 5.64
N VAL A 148 7.30 5.02 4.83
CA VAL A 148 8.19 3.85 4.99
C VAL A 148 9.44 4.26 5.75
N HIS A 149 9.68 3.60 6.88
CA HIS A 149 10.85 3.78 7.71
C HIS A 149 11.77 2.58 7.64
N ALA A 150 13.07 2.85 7.72
CA ALA A 150 14.14 1.87 7.62
C ALA A 150 15.16 2.04 8.75
N THR A 151 16.00 1.04 8.95
CA THR A 151 17.20 1.18 9.78
C THR A 151 18.15 2.23 9.19
N ALA A 152 19.16 2.67 9.95
CA ALA A 152 20.18 3.60 9.42
C ALA A 152 20.87 3.06 8.15
N SER A 153 21.03 1.74 8.03
CA SER A 153 21.60 1.07 6.85
C SER A 153 20.62 0.89 5.68
N GLY A 154 19.37 1.33 5.81
CA GLY A 154 18.39 1.37 4.71
C GLY A 154 17.46 0.15 4.58
N ALA A 155 17.50 -0.80 5.52
CA ALA A 155 16.59 -1.95 5.53
C ALA A 155 15.21 -1.53 6.08
N GLU A 156 14.13 -1.74 5.33
CA GLU A 156 12.77 -1.42 5.77
C GLU A 156 12.44 -2.11 7.09
N ARG A 157 11.80 -1.36 8.00
CA ARG A 157 11.58 -1.81 9.38
C ARG A 157 10.21 -1.47 9.92
N ALA A 158 9.64 -0.33 9.50
CA ALA A 158 8.30 0.05 9.92
C ALA A 158 7.57 0.84 8.84
N VAL A 159 6.24 0.82 8.89
CA VAL A 159 5.39 1.62 8.01
C VAL A 159 4.31 2.31 8.83
N VAL A 160 4.14 3.61 8.65
CA VAL A 160 2.98 4.34 9.18
C VAL A 160 1.98 4.53 8.04
N ALA A 161 0.77 4.02 8.24
CA ALA A 161 -0.28 4.03 7.23
C ALA A 161 -1.40 5.02 7.58
N PHE A 162 -1.82 5.79 6.58
CA PHE A 162 -2.82 6.83 6.69
C PHE A 162 -3.96 6.48 5.74
N MET A 163 -5.13 6.18 6.28
CA MET A 163 -6.35 6.02 5.48
C MET A 163 -6.76 7.38 4.93
N ILE A 164 -6.98 7.48 3.61
CA ILE A 164 -7.39 8.72 2.96
C ILE A 164 -8.79 8.57 2.37
N ASP A 165 -9.69 9.45 2.77
CA ASP A 165 -11.03 9.58 2.18
C ASP A 165 -11.33 11.04 1.82
N PRO A 166 -12.17 11.29 0.81
CA PRO A 166 -12.66 12.62 0.57
C PRO A 166 -13.53 13.07 1.75
N VAL A 167 -13.58 14.38 1.97
CA VAL A 167 -14.57 14.98 2.88
C VAL A 167 -16.00 14.58 2.47
N PRO A 168 -16.95 14.50 3.43
CA PRO A 168 -18.34 14.22 3.11
C PRO A 168 -18.89 15.19 2.08
N PHE A 169 -19.75 14.71 1.19
CA PHE A 169 -20.38 15.52 0.15
C PHE A 169 -21.00 16.80 0.74
N GLY A 170 -20.68 17.96 0.14
CA GLY A 170 -21.13 19.28 0.61
C GLY A 170 -20.25 19.92 1.69
N THR A 171 -19.20 19.23 2.16
CA THR A 171 -18.18 19.82 3.03
C THR A 171 -17.06 20.40 2.19
N VAL A 172 -16.58 21.61 2.54
CA VAL A 172 -15.39 22.21 1.92
C VAL A 172 -14.28 22.23 2.95
N ALA A 173 -13.33 21.30 2.80
CA ALA A 173 -12.07 21.31 3.55
C ALA A 173 -11.02 20.57 2.73
N ASN A 174 -9.78 21.06 2.80
CA ASN A 174 -8.62 20.46 2.16
C ASN A 174 -7.66 19.94 3.23
N SER A 175 -6.89 18.93 2.85
CA SER A 175 -5.68 18.54 3.57
C SER A 175 -4.61 19.61 3.36
N THR A 176 -4.06 20.11 4.46
CA THR A 176 -2.95 21.06 4.44
C THR A 176 -1.69 20.43 3.88
N PHE A 177 -1.48 19.13 4.13
CA PHE A 177 -0.36 18.39 3.57
C PHE A 177 -0.44 18.37 2.04
N PHE A 178 -1.59 18.04 1.46
CA PHE A 178 -1.76 18.04 0.01
C PHE A 178 -1.84 19.45 -0.61
N ASP A 179 -2.18 20.49 0.18
CA ASP A 179 -2.07 21.89 -0.28
C ASP A 179 -0.60 22.37 -0.36
N SER A 180 0.34 21.66 0.28
CA SER A 180 1.75 22.05 0.31
C SER A 180 2.52 21.76 -0.99
N PHE A 181 1.91 21.04 -1.94
CA PHE A 181 2.49 20.76 -3.26
C PHE A 181 1.42 20.59 -4.33
N PRO A 182 1.71 20.96 -5.59
CA PRO A 182 0.76 20.79 -6.68
C PRO A 182 0.67 19.32 -7.08
N LEU A 183 -0.39 18.62 -6.65
CA LEU A 183 -0.70 17.24 -7.08
C LEU A 183 -0.75 17.11 -8.61
N THR A 184 -1.25 18.14 -9.29
CA THR A 184 -1.32 18.22 -10.75
C THR A 184 0.04 18.26 -11.45
N SER A 185 1.11 18.61 -10.74
CA SER A 185 2.47 18.56 -11.28
C SER A 185 3.07 17.16 -11.22
N ILE A 186 2.50 16.25 -10.43
CA ILE A 186 3.02 14.88 -10.31
C ILE A 186 2.89 14.19 -11.68
N PRO A 187 3.95 13.51 -12.17
CA PRO A 187 3.88 12.78 -13.43
C PRO A 187 2.77 11.71 -13.40
N SER A 188 2.23 11.37 -14.57
CA SER A 188 1.29 10.26 -14.66
C SER A 188 1.97 8.93 -14.30
N PHE A 189 1.18 7.90 -13.99
CA PHE A 189 1.69 6.55 -13.66
C PHE A 189 2.51 5.90 -14.80
N SER A 190 2.40 6.41 -16.04
CA SER A 190 3.22 5.96 -17.17
C SER A 190 4.60 6.60 -17.22
N ASP A 191 4.85 7.67 -16.47
CA ASP A 191 6.17 8.30 -16.34
C ASP A 191 6.73 8.06 -14.93
N ALA A 192 7.43 6.95 -14.80
CA ALA A 192 8.15 6.58 -13.58
C ALA A 192 9.58 7.15 -13.53
N THR A 193 9.93 8.12 -14.39
CA THR A 193 11.30 8.65 -14.52
C THR A 193 11.43 10.08 -14.01
N THR A 194 10.42 10.91 -14.25
CA THR A 194 10.43 12.31 -13.82
C THR A 194 10.46 12.41 -12.30
N ARG A 195 11.31 13.32 -11.80
CA ARG A 195 11.47 13.69 -10.40
C ARG A 195 11.32 15.20 -10.29
N ILE A 196 10.53 15.66 -9.32
CA ILE A 196 10.26 17.07 -9.08
C ILE A 196 10.85 17.43 -7.72
N PRO A 197 12.00 18.12 -7.68
CA PRO A 197 12.62 18.53 -6.42
C PRO A 197 11.74 19.55 -5.68
N LEU A 198 11.57 19.35 -4.38
CA LEU A 198 10.83 20.24 -3.49
C LEU A 198 11.17 19.92 -2.03
N ASP A 199 10.81 20.87 -1.17
CA ASP A 199 10.84 20.71 0.28
C ASP A 199 9.41 20.54 0.80
N LEU A 200 9.19 19.52 1.62
CA LEU A 200 7.89 19.23 2.23
C LEU A 200 7.92 19.32 3.75
N ASP A 201 6.86 19.87 4.34
CA ASP A 201 6.58 19.74 5.78
C ASP A 201 5.80 18.44 6.03
N LEU A 202 6.53 17.33 6.16
CA LEU A 202 5.95 16.01 6.37
C LEU A 202 5.24 15.87 7.73
N LYS A 203 5.44 16.82 8.67
CA LYS A 203 4.73 16.85 9.94
C LYS A 203 3.26 17.21 9.78
N GLN A 204 2.87 17.88 8.69
CA GLN A 204 1.47 18.19 8.39
C GLN A 204 0.64 16.91 8.21
N ALA A 205 1.15 15.94 7.46
CA ALA A 205 0.49 14.64 7.29
C ALA A 205 0.28 13.94 8.64
N LEU A 206 1.30 13.90 9.49
CA LEU A 206 1.21 13.33 10.85
C LEU A 206 0.17 14.07 11.70
N THR A 207 0.13 15.40 11.63
CA THR A 207 -0.82 16.21 12.39
C THR A 207 -2.27 15.92 12.01
N GLU A 208 -2.54 15.70 10.72
CA GLU A 208 -3.90 15.41 10.22
C GLU A 208 -4.46 14.09 10.76
N ILE A 209 -3.60 13.10 11.03
CA ILE A 209 -3.98 11.83 11.70
C ILE A 209 -3.77 11.85 13.22
N ASN A 210 -3.72 13.03 13.84
CA ASN A 210 -3.52 13.20 15.29
C ASN A 210 -2.20 12.57 15.79
N ASN A 211 -1.14 12.67 14.99
CA ASN A 211 0.19 12.12 15.26
C ASN A 211 0.19 10.63 15.63
N ALA A 212 -0.72 9.85 15.03
CA ALA A 212 -0.90 8.43 15.31
C ALA A 212 -1.04 8.12 16.82
N LYS A 213 -1.74 8.97 17.58
CA LYS A 213 -2.06 8.68 19.00
C LYS A 213 -3.00 7.50 19.17
N ASP A 214 -3.91 7.34 18.21
CA ASP A 214 -4.83 6.23 18.09
C ASP A 214 -4.41 5.43 16.85
N PHE A 215 -3.94 4.21 17.04
CA PHE A 215 -3.41 3.37 15.97
C PHE A 215 -3.58 1.88 16.29
N TRP A 216 -3.62 1.06 15.25
CA TRP A 216 -3.32 -0.37 15.36
C TRP A 216 -1.86 -0.59 15.03
N THR A 217 -1.24 -1.58 15.67
CA THR A 217 0.09 -2.05 15.28
C THR A 217 0.11 -3.56 15.11
N TYR A 218 0.92 -4.05 14.20
CA TYR A 218 1.07 -5.48 13.96
C TYR A 218 2.40 -5.78 13.24
N GLU A 219 2.87 -7.01 13.36
CA GLU A 219 4.01 -7.56 12.63
C GLU A 219 3.54 -8.05 11.25
N GLY A 220 4.13 -7.47 10.21
CA GLY A 220 3.66 -7.62 8.84
C GLY A 220 4.80 -7.70 7.83
N SER A 221 4.45 -7.41 6.58
CA SER A 221 5.35 -7.45 5.43
C SER A 221 5.28 -6.20 4.58
N LEU A 222 6.13 -6.13 3.55
CA LEU A 222 5.87 -5.30 2.38
C LEU A 222 4.58 -5.77 1.67
N THR A 223 3.79 -4.83 1.14
CA THR A 223 2.58 -5.12 0.33
C THR A 223 2.88 -5.31 -1.16
N SER A 224 4.16 -5.35 -1.52
CA SER A 224 4.68 -5.63 -2.87
C SER A 224 5.82 -6.65 -2.81
N PRO A 225 6.15 -7.32 -3.93
CA PRO A 225 7.27 -8.25 -3.98
C PRO A 225 8.59 -7.58 -3.55
N PRO A 226 9.45 -8.27 -2.78
CA PRO A 226 9.41 -9.69 -2.45
C PRO A 226 8.56 -10.06 -1.22
N CYS A 227 7.68 -9.18 -0.76
CA CYS A 227 6.79 -9.39 0.39
C CYS A 227 7.53 -9.75 1.68
N THR A 228 8.72 -9.16 1.87
CA THR A 228 9.58 -9.35 3.04
C THR A 228 8.81 -9.10 4.33
N GLU A 229 8.83 -10.06 5.26
CA GLU A 229 8.24 -9.96 6.59
C GLU A 229 9.19 -9.31 7.61
N GLY A 230 8.68 -9.03 8.81
CA GLY A 230 9.46 -8.48 9.92
C GLY A 230 9.41 -6.95 10.00
N LEU A 231 8.49 -6.34 9.24
CA LEU A 231 8.13 -4.94 9.38
C LEU A 231 7.08 -4.78 10.48
N ARG A 232 7.11 -3.67 11.22
CA ARG A 232 6.01 -3.29 12.10
C ARG A 232 5.15 -2.21 11.46
N TRP A 233 3.87 -2.48 11.33
CA TRP A 233 2.89 -1.52 10.82
C TRP A 233 2.31 -0.68 11.94
N PHE A 234 2.01 0.58 11.63
CA PHE A 234 1.32 1.54 12.48
C PHE A 234 0.18 2.16 11.66
N VAL A 235 -1.01 1.58 11.74
CA VAL A 235 -2.17 2.02 10.96
C VAL A 235 -2.96 3.02 11.78
N ALA A 236 -3.04 4.27 11.32
CA ALA A 236 -3.72 5.34 12.05
C ALA A 236 -5.23 5.10 12.13
N GLY A 237 -5.79 5.25 13.33
CA GLY A 237 -7.24 5.16 13.58
C GLY A 237 -8.02 6.32 12.98
N LYS A 238 -7.42 7.51 12.98
CA LYS A 238 -8.00 8.70 12.35
C LYS A 238 -7.68 8.70 10.85
N LYS A 239 -8.73 8.80 10.03
CA LYS A 239 -8.58 9.02 8.59
C LYS A 239 -8.12 10.45 8.29
N MET A 240 -7.25 10.58 7.28
CA MET A 240 -6.94 11.84 6.62
C MET A 240 -8.09 12.18 5.68
N LEU A 241 -8.74 13.33 5.89
CA LEU A 241 -9.80 13.82 5.02
C LEU A 241 -9.22 14.84 4.05
N VAL A 242 -9.46 14.64 2.76
CA VAL A 242 -8.99 15.53 1.69
C VAL A 242 -10.16 16.17 0.94
N GLY A 243 -9.91 17.30 0.28
CA GLY A 243 -10.89 17.92 -0.60
C GLY A 243 -11.32 16.99 -1.73
N THR A 244 -12.50 17.25 -2.32
CA THR A 244 -12.98 16.44 -3.45
C THR A 244 -12.01 16.54 -4.63
N GLU A 245 -11.53 17.76 -4.92
CA GLU A 245 -10.56 18.04 -5.96
C GLU A 245 -9.21 17.38 -5.67
N GLN A 246 -8.71 17.45 -4.42
CA GLN A 246 -7.47 16.76 -4.02
C GLN A 246 -7.56 15.25 -4.22
N MET A 247 -8.69 14.63 -3.86
CA MET A 247 -8.92 13.19 -4.11
C MET A 247 -8.95 12.86 -5.59
N GLN A 248 -9.59 13.70 -6.41
CA GLN A 248 -9.60 13.55 -7.87
C GLN A 248 -8.21 13.66 -8.47
N GLU A 249 -7.39 14.60 -7.99
CA GLU A 249 -6.01 14.78 -8.44
C GLU A 249 -5.12 13.60 -8.05
N ILE A 250 -5.27 13.05 -6.85
CA ILE A 250 -4.60 11.79 -6.44
C ILE A 250 -4.96 10.67 -7.42
N PHE A 251 -6.24 10.51 -7.74
CA PHE A 251 -6.70 9.47 -8.68
C PHE A 251 -6.25 9.71 -10.12
N ALA A 252 -6.17 10.96 -10.57
CA ALA A 252 -5.77 11.30 -11.94
C ALA A 252 -4.35 10.82 -12.28
N VAL A 253 -3.48 10.71 -11.27
CA VAL A 253 -2.10 10.22 -11.43
C VAL A 253 -1.88 8.82 -10.87
N SER A 254 -2.92 8.14 -10.38
CA SER A 254 -2.82 6.80 -9.79
C SER A 254 -3.40 5.71 -10.71
N THR A 255 -2.97 4.48 -10.50
CA THR A 255 -3.58 3.26 -11.04
C THR A 255 -3.80 2.26 -9.91
N TYR A 256 -4.50 1.16 -10.20
CA TYR A 256 -4.79 0.13 -9.20
C TYR A 256 -3.51 -0.39 -8.54
N SER A 257 -3.45 -0.27 -7.22
CA SER A 257 -2.26 -0.61 -6.43
C SER A 257 -2.55 -1.27 -5.10
N ALA A 258 -3.74 -1.83 -4.90
CA ALA A 258 -4.06 -2.54 -3.67
C ALA A 258 -3.74 -4.04 -3.80
N ARG A 259 -2.96 -4.60 -2.86
CA ARG A 259 -2.79 -6.05 -2.72
C ARG A 259 -4.03 -6.64 -2.06
N GLU A 260 -4.40 -7.86 -2.44
CA GLU A 260 -5.42 -8.64 -1.74
C GLU A 260 -5.10 -8.76 -0.24
N GLU A 261 -6.14 -8.75 0.59
CA GLU A 261 -5.97 -8.92 2.04
C GLU A 261 -5.46 -10.32 2.37
N GLN A 262 -4.58 -10.36 3.35
CA GLN A 262 -3.93 -11.58 3.79
C GLN A 262 -4.64 -12.13 5.03
N GLY A 263 -4.64 -13.47 5.14
CA GLY A 263 -5.23 -14.14 6.31
C GLY A 263 -4.41 -13.86 7.58
N ILE A 264 -5.08 -13.48 8.66
CA ILE A 264 -4.41 -13.26 9.94
C ILE A 264 -3.90 -14.61 10.47
N TRP A 265 -2.57 -14.72 10.60
CA TRP A 265 -1.92 -15.89 11.19
C TRP A 265 -0.95 -15.53 12.33
N GLY A 266 0.21 -14.94 12.03
CA GLY A 266 1.26 -14.65 13.02
C GLY A 266 1.39 -13.18 13.44
N HIS A 267 0.43 -12.32 13.10
CA HIS A 267 0.63 -10.87 13.01
C HIS A 267 0.81 -10.10 14.33
N ASN A 268 0.67 -10.70 15.51
CA ASN A 268 0.89 -10.00 16.78
C ASN A 268 0.20 -8.61 16.86
N ILE A 269 -1.11 -8.58 16.59
CA ILE A 269 -1.89 -7.34 16.51
C ILE A 269 -2.04 -6.72 17.92
N ASN A 270 -1.66 -5.46 18.06
CA ASN A 270 -1.69 -4.66 19.28
C ASN A 270 -0.92 -5.27 20.47
N VAL A 271 0.09 -6.09 20.20
CA VAL A 271 0.95 -6.72 21.20
C VAL A 271 2.44 -6.59 20.87
#